data_AF-A0A0V0GWS3-F1
#
_entry.id   AF-A0A0V0GWS3-F1
#
_cell.length_a   1.000
_cell.length_b   1.000
_cell.length_c   1.000
_cell.angle_alpha   90.00
_cell.angle_beta   90.00
_cell.angle_gamma   90.00
#
_symmetry.space_group_name_H-M   'P 1'
#
loop_
_entity.id
_entity.type
_entity.pdbx_description
1 polymer ?
#
loop_
_entity_poly.entity_id
_entity_poly.type
_entity_poly.pdbx_seq_one_letter_code
_entity_poly.pdbx_strand_id
1 'polypeptide(L)'
;MWDSRIWTGNQIEIGYHSITYECISTQTSFTWYLTGVYAPHTTEEKLLCWEEISAIRELCGDTGWLVVISTPTEPWEKEEGVIESQM
;
A
#
# COMPACT_ATOMS: atom_id res chain seq x y z
N MET A 1 4.25 -4.55 -14.95
CA MET A 1 4.28 -3.18 -15.51
C MET A 1 4.34 -3.26 -17.02
N TRP A 2 3.54 -2.48 -17.73
CA TRP A 2 3.16 -2.83 -19.12
C TRP A 2 4.23 -2.55 -20.19
N ASP A 3 5.18 -1.63 -19.94
CA ASP A 3 6.37 -1.45 -20.78
C ASP A 3 7.64 -1.43 -19.91
N SER A 4 8.43 -2.49 -20.00
CA SER A 4 9.69 -2.66 -19.26
C SER A 4 10.82 -1.74 -19.73
N ARG A 5 10.66 -1.07 -20.87
CA ARG A 5 11.63 -0.07 -21.35
C ARG A 5 11.47 1.27 -20.65
N ILE A 6 10.28 1.55 -20.11
CA ILE A 6 9.93 2.82 -19.47
C ILE A 6 9.97 2.69 -17.95
N TRP A 7 9.62 1.52 -17.43
CA TRP A 7 9.55 1.30 -16.00
C TRP A 7 10.09 -0.07 -15.58
N THR A 8 10.76 -0.10 -14.43
CA THR A 8 11.22 -1.31 -13.75
C THR A 8 10.46 -1.48 -12.44
N GLY A 9 9.94 -2.68 -12.20
CA GLY A 9 9.16 -2.99 -11.00
C GLY A 9 9.93 -3.94 -10.09
N ASN A 10 10.16 -3.55 -8.85
CA ASN A 10 10.75 -4.40 -7.82
C ASN A 10 9.69 -4.76 -6.78
N GLN A 11 9.59 -6.03 -6.42
CA GLN A 11 8.76 -6.44 -5.30
C GLN A 11 9.50 -6.06 -4.01
N ILE A 12 8.88 -5.25 -3.16
CA ILE A 12 9.47 -4.79 -1.90
C ILE A 12 9.02 -5.68 -0.75
N GLU A 13 7.70 -5.86 -0.61
CA GLU A 13 7.14 -6.58 0.53
C GLU A 13 5.88 -7.33 0.11
N ILE A 14 5.68 -8.50 0.71
CA ILE A 14 4.43 -9.26 0.65
C ILE A 14 3.98 -9.49 2.09
N GLY A 15 2.93 -8.79 2.50
CA GLY A 15 2.21 -9.05 3.74
C GLY A 15 1.13 -10.13 3.57
N TYR A 16 0.42 -10.40 4.65
CA TYR A 16 -0.72 -11.32 4.67
C TYR A 16 -1.92 -10.76 3.90
N HIS A 17 -2.09 -9.44 3.90
CA HIS A 17 -3.22 -8.75 3.27
C HIS A 17 -2.81 -7.72 2.22
N SER A 18 -1.51 -7.48 2.05
CA SER A 18 -0.98 -6.47 1.15
C SER A 18 0.23 -6.96 0.35
N ILE A 19 0.45 -6.35 -0.81
CA ILE A 19 1.64 -6.54 -1.63
C ILE A 19 2.13 -5.19 -2.12
N THR A 20 3.40 -4.89 -1.91
CA THR A 20 4.00 -3.61 -2.29
C THR A 20 5.06 -3.79 -3.37
N TYR A 21 4.94 -2.98 -4.42
CA TYR A 21 5.90 -2.86 -5.50
C TYR A 21 6.48 -1.45 -5.54
N GLU A 22 7.78 -1.38 -5.79
CA GLU A 22 8.47 -0.18 -6.18
C GLU A 22 8.51 -0.09 -7.71
N CYS A 23 8.13 1.06 -8.25
CA CYS A 23 8.10 1.34 -9.67
C CYS A 23 9.10 2.47 -9.97
N ILE A 24 10.20 2.13 -10.64
CA ILE A 24 11.27 3.06 -10.99
C ILE A 24 11.20 3.38 -12.48
N SER A 25 11.19 4.67 -12.81
CA SER A 25 11.31 5.14 -14.19
C SER A 25 12.74 4.94 -14.68
N THR A 26 12.89 4.26 -15.82
CA THR A 26 14.20 4.05 -16.46
C THR A 26 14.77 5.32 -17.09
N GLN A 27 13.94 6.35 -17.27
CA GLN A 27 14.29 7.58 -18.00
C GLN A 27 14.46 8.80 -17.12
N THR A 28 13.71 8.89 -16.02
CA THR A 28 13.59 10.14 -15.22
C THR A 28 14.02 9.98 -13.76
N SER A 29 14.59 8.83 -13.38
CA SER A 29 14.97 8.49 -11.99
C SER A 29 13.85 8.73 -10.97
N PHE A 30 12.60 8.73 -11.44
CA PHE A 30 11.42 8.92 -10.62
C PHE A 30 10.96 7.57 -10.09
N THR A 31 10.83 7.47 -8.77
CA THR A 31 10.35 6.28 -8.08
C THR A 31 9.00 6.57 -7.44
N TRP A 32 8.09 5.62 -7.57
CA TRP A 32 6.82 5.62 -6.85
C TRP A 32 6.48 4.21 -6.40
N TYR A 33 5.63 4.11 -5.40
CA TYR A 33 5.25 2.84 -4.79
C TYR A 33 3.79 2.52 -5.07
N LEU A 34 3.51 1.25 -5.27
CA LEU A 34 2.17 0.70 -5.45
C LEU A 34 1.95 -0.39 -4.41
N THR A 35 0.97 -0.20 -3.53
CA THR A 35 0.52 -1.23 -2.59
C THR A 35 -0.85 -1.73 -2.99
N GLY A 36 -0.96 -3.01 -3.35
CA GLY A 36 -2.22 -3.70 -3.57
C GLY A 36 -2.67 -4.38 -2.30
N VAL A 37 -3.91 -4.14 -1.88
CA VAL A 37 -4.53 -4.76 -0.71
C VAL A 37 -5.58 -5.75 -1.18
N TYR A 38 -5.49 -6.99 -0.70
CA TYR A 38 -6.36 -8.09 -1.10
C TYR A 38 -7.03 -8.76 0.09
N ALA A 39 -8.35 -8.90 0.01
CA ALA A 39 -9.17 -9.75 0.87
C ALA A 39 -9.21 -9.47 2.40
N PRO A 40 -9.03 -8.25 2.94
CA PRO A 40 -9.37 -8.00 4.35
C PRO A 40 -10.90 -7.95 4.52
N HIS A 41 -11.49 -8.94 5.18
CA HIS A 41 -12.95 -9.07 5.32
C HIS A 41 -13.43 -8.73 6.74
N THR A 42 -12.73 -9.20 7.75
CA THR A 42 -13.04 -8.98 9.17
C THR A 42 -12.36 -7.73 9.72
N THR A 43 -12.91 -7.12 10.78
CA THR A 43 -12.29 -5.93 11.40
C THR A 43 -10.86 -6.19 11.87
N GLU A 44 -10.55 -7.39 12.35
CA GLU A 44 -9.19 -7.78 12.76
C GLU A 44 -8.23 -7.80 11.56
N GLU A 45 -8.61 -8.43 10.45
CA GLU A 45 -7.81 -8.44 9.21
C GLU A 45 -7.62 -7.02 8.65
N LYS A 46 -8.63 -6.16 8.80
CA LYS A 46 -8.54 -4.75 8.41
C LYS A 46 -7.50 -4.00 9.24
N LEU A 47 -7.48 -4.23 10.55
CA LEU A 47 -6.49 -3.62 11.46
C LEU A 47 -5.07 -4.11 11.14
N LEU A 48 -4.89 -5.43 10.99
CA LEU A 48 -3.60 -6.01 10.59
C LEU A 48 -3.13 -5.47 9.24
N CYS A 49 -4.04 -5.34 8.27
CA CYS A 49 -3.73 -4.72 6.99
C CYS A 49 -3.30 -3.25 7.13
N TRP A 50 -3.91 -2.50 8.05
CA TRP A 50 -3.50 -1.12 8.32
C TRP A 50 -2.10 -1.04 8.94
N GLU A 51 -1.75 -1.97 9.81
CA GLU A 51 -0.39 -2.10 10.37
C GLU A 51 0.64 -2.43 9.28
N GLU A 52 0.32 -3.33 8.34
CA GLU A 52 1.18 -3.61 7.19
C GLU A 52 1.39 -2.35 6.33
N ILE A 53 0.29 -1.65 6.02
CA ILE A 53 0.30 -0.43 5.19
C ILE A 53 1.08 0.70 5.89
N SER A 54 0.96 0.84 7.21
CA SER A 54 1.68 1.87 7.97
C SER A 54 3.19 1.63 7.97
N ALA A 55 3.64 0.38 8.10
CA ALA A 55 5.05 0.02 7.97
C ALA A 55 5.60 0.35 6.58
N ILE A 56 4.83 0.13 5.51
CA ILE A 56 5.21 0.49 4.15
C ILE A 56 5.29 2.01 3.96
N ARG A 57 4.44 2.80 4.62
CA ARG A 57 4.48 4.26 4.50
C ARG A 57 5.84 4.83 4.91
N GLU A 58 6.47 4.26 5.94
CA GLU A 58 7.81 4.68 6.37
C GLU A 58 8.87 4.38 5.30
N LEU A 59 8.74 3.27 4.57
CA LEU A 59 9.63 2.89 3.47
C LEU A 59 9.45 3.79 2.23
N CYS A 60 8.22 4.21 1.93
CA CYS A 60 7.93 5.07 0.78
C CYS A 60 8.45 6.51 0.94
N GLY A 61 8.64 6.97 2.19
CA GLY A 61 9.10 8.33 2.50
C GLY A 61 8.23 9.42 1.88
N ASP A 62 8.87 10.45 1.31
CA ASP A 62 8.21 11.60 0.67
C ASP A 62 7.84 11.37 -0.82
N THR A 63 8.03 10.14 -1.33
CA THR A 63 7.72 9.83 -2.73
C THR A 63 6.23 9.55 -2.96
N GLY A 64 5.82 9.52 -4.23
CA GLY A 64 4.45 9.18 -4.59
C GLY A 64 4.13 7.74 -4.20
N TRP A 65 3.03 7.54 -3.47
CA TRP A 65 2.54 6.22 -3.07
C TRP A 65 1.06 6.07 -3.39
N LEU A 66 0.71 5.00 -4.09
CA LEU A 66 -0.65 4.64 -4.43
C LEU A 66 -1.04 3.34 -3.71
N VAL A 67 -2.13 3.39 -2.94
CA VAL A 67 -2.73 2.21 -2.33
C VAL A 67 -4.01 1.87 -3.09
N VAL A 68 -4.09 0.63 -3.60
CA VAL A 68 -5.25 0.11 -4.31
C VAL A 68 -5.86 -0.99 -3.46
N ILE A 69 -7.12 -0.82 -3.07
CA ILE A 69 -7.82 -1.78 -2.22
C ILE A 69 -8.94 -2.42 -3.03
N SER A 70 -8.95 -3.76 -3.06
CA SER A 70 -10.10 -4.50 -3.56
C SER A 70 -11.10 -4.67 -2.43
N THR A 71 -12.17 -3.86 -2.42
CA THR A 71 -13.30 -4.08 -1.52
C THR A 71 -14.42 -4.86 -2.19
N PRO A 72 -15.01 -5.84 -1.50
CA PRO A 72 -16.37 -6.24 -1.78
C PRO A 72 -17.31 -5.13 -1.27
N THR A 73 -17.65 -4.18 -2.14
CA THR A 73 -18.91 -3.40 -2.13
C THR A 73 -19.26 -2.47 -0.96
N GLU A 74 -18.59 -2.50 0.19
CA GLU A 74 -18.83 -1.53 1.27
C GLU A 74 -17.67 -0.52 1.40
N PRO A 75 -17.96 0.80 1.50
CA PRO A 75 -16.93 1.82 1.67
C PRO A 75 -16.20 1.62 3.00
N TRP A 76 -14.87 1.79 2.99
CA TRP A 76 -14.09 1.93 4.22
C TRP A 76 -14.49 3.23 4.90
N GLU A 77 -15.31 3.15 5.94
CA GLU A 77 -15.45 4.28 6.85
C GLU A 77 -14.10 4.50 7.53
N LYS A 78 -13.53 5.68 7.31
CA LYS A 78 -12.44 6.19 8.13
C LYS A 78 -13.01 6.29 9.55
N GLU A 79 -12.69 5.35 10.44
CA GLU A 79 -12.94 5.54 11.86
C GLU A 79 -11.98 6.62 12.37
N GLU A 80 -12.41 7.88 12.28
CA GLU A 80 -11.70 9.06 12.81
C GLU A 80 -11.73 9.10 14.35
N GLY A 81 -11.34 8.02 15.02
CA GLY A 81 -11.46 7.93 16.48
C GLY A 81 -10.56 6.96 17.22
N VAL A 82 -9.80 6.08 16.55
CA VAL A 82 -9.01 5.05 17.27
C VAL A 82 -7.56 5.48 17.54
N ILE A 83 -7.04 6.49 16.82
CA ILE A 83 -5.61 6.86 16.92
C ILE A 83 -5.29 7.87 18.05
N GLU A 84 -6.28 8.40 18.76
CA GLU A 84 -6.03 9.35 19.87
C GLU A 84 -6.02 8.71 21.26
N SER A 85 -6.30 7.40 21.41
CA SER A 85 -6.38 6.78 22.75
C SER A 85 -5.11 6.03 23.19
N GLN A 86 -4.01 6.07 22.42
CA GLN A 86 -2.75 5.39 22.78
C GLN A 86 -1.50 6.26 22.65
N MET A 87 -1.63 7.59 22.76
CA MET A 87 -0.47 8.48 22.97
C MET A 87 -0.49 9.11 24.35
#